data_AF-A0AAE0G2A5-F1
#
_entry.id   AF-A0AAE0G2A5-F1
#
_cell.length_a   1.000
_cell.length_b   1.000
_cell.length_c   1.000
_cell.angle_alpha   90.00
_cell.angle_beta   90.00
_cell.angle_gamma   90.00
#
_symmetry.space_group_name_H-M   'P 1'
#
loop_
_entity.id
_entity.type
_entity.pdbx_description
1 polymer ?
#
loop_
_entity_poly.entity_id
_entity_poly.type
_entity_poly.pdbx_seq_one_letter_code
_entity_poly.pdbx_strand_id
1 'polypeptide(L)'
;MDRQMDVLLTEAAMLRAGSADELTRHGPRPPFGLAGVNPYFLNRLATVTLSELSFDGIPWEERQCAVVGNAGILTNSSLGAEIDAHSVVIRMNGALTKGFERDVGGKTSLTLFHPDISMPIQHSARPFLFWWVCLYATLDDGRSLNACV
;
A
#
# COMPACT_ATOMS: atom_id res chain seq x y z
N MET A 1 13.56 15.91 -11.07
CA MET A 1 12.69 15.15 -10.15
C MET A 1 13.47 15.00 -8.86
N ASP A 2 12.96 15.55 -7.77
CA ASP A 2 13.60 15.44 -6.46
C ASP A 2 13.52 13.97 -6.00
N ARG A 3 14.67 13.35 -5.77
CA ARG A 3 14.77 11.94 -5.35
C ARG A 3 14.75 11.80 -3.82
N GLN A 4 14.61 12.91 -3.09
CA GLN A 4 14.70 12.93 -1.63
C GLN A 4 13.32 12.95 -0.94
N MET A 5 12.24 12.73 -1.68
CA MET A 5 10.88 12.72 -1.11
C MET A 5 10.55 11.37 -0.46
N ASP A 6 10.04 11.44 0.77
CA ASP A 6 9.50 10.29 1.47
C ASP A 6 8.18 9.84 0.83
N VAL A 7 8.16 8.63 0.26
CA VAL A 7 6.97 8.06 -0.38
C VAL A 7 6.05 7.39 0.65
N LEU A 8 6.58 6.98 1.80
CA LEU A 8 5.85 6.35 2.90
C LEU A 8 5.93 7.22 4.15
N LEU A 9 4.80 7.38 4.84
CA LEU A 9 4.78 8.02 6.15
C LEU A 9 5.38 7.06 7.18
N THR A 10 6.63 7.30 7.54
CA THR A 10 7.36 6.56 8.57
C THR A 10 7.58 7.44 9.79
N GLU A 11 7.97 6.85 10.92
CA GLU A 11 8.39 7.63 12.10
C GLU A 11 9.48 8.65 11.74
N ALA A 12 10.48 8.23 10.96
CA ALA A 12 11.56 9.11 10.52
C ALA A 12 11.06 10.26 9.63
N ALA A 13 10.10 10.00 8.74
CA ALA A 13 9.47 11.04 7.91
C ALA A 13 8.65 12.01 8.77
N MET A 14 7.93 11.52 9.78
CA MET A 14 7.18 12.35 10.73
C MET A 14 8.11 13.24 11.55
N LEU A 15 9.22 12.68 12.09
CA LEU A 15 10.20 13.45 12.86
C LEU A 15 10.86 14.57 12.03
N ARG A 16 11.01 14.39 10.71
CA ARG A 16 11.46 15.44 9.79
C ARG A 16 10.40 16.51 9.55
N ALA A 17 9.13 16.13 9.51
CA ALA A 17 8.01 17.01 9.20
C ALA A 17 7.56 17.89 10.39
N GLY A 18 7.79 17.44 11.64
CA GLY A 18 7.47 18.19 12.85
C GLY A 18 6.88 17.30 13.95
N SER A 19 6.41 17.90 15.05
CA SER A 19 5.73 17.12 16.10
C SER A 19 4.37 16.62 15.61
N ALA A 20 3.95 15.41 16.01
CA ALA A 20 2.63 14.87 15.67
C ALA A 20 1.49 15.83 16.07
N ASP A 21 1.69 16.54 17.17
CA ASP A 21 0.78 17.53 17.72
C ASP A 21 0.64 18.79 16.84
N GLU A 22 1.73 19.23 16.21
CA GLU A 22 1.73 20.36 15.28
C GLU A 22 1.10 19.97 13.94
N LEU A 23 1.47 18.79 13.43
CA LEU A 23 0.96 18.22 12.18
C LEU A 23 -0.56 17.98 12.23
N THR A 24 -1.09 17.61 13.40
CA THR A 24 -2.52 17.34 13.60
C THR A 24 -3.37 18.58 13.86
N ARG A 25 -2.76 19.72 14.22
CA ARG A 25 -3.49 20.96 14.56
C ARG A 25 -3.43 22.04 13.50
N HIS A 26 -2.28 22.22 12.84
CA HIS A 26 -2.01 23.41 12.03
C HIS A 26 -1.67 23.12 10.56
N GLY A 27 -1.63 21.84 10.16
CA GLY A 27 -1.33 21.43 8.80
C GLY A 27 -2.54 21.42 7.84
N PRO A 28 -2.32 20.99 6.58
CA PRO A 28 -3.39 20.60 5.67
C PRO A 28 -4.17 19.41 6.23
N ARG A 29 -5.44 19.28 5.85
CA ARG A 29 -6.22 18.07 6.12
C ARG A 29 -5.81 16.93 5.18
N PRO A 30 -6.13 15.67 5.52
CA PRO A 30 -5.99 14.56 4.58
C PRO A 30 -6.62 14.86 3.21
N PRO A 31 -6.01 14.40 2.10
CA PRO A 31 -4.85 13.51 2.01
C PRO A 31 -3.48 14.22 2.02
N PHE A 32 -3.45 15.55 2.11
CA PHE A 32 -2.21 16.35 1.96
C PHE A 32 -1.54 16.71 3.29
N GLY A 33 -2.12 16.29 4.42
CA GLY A 33 -1.58 16.52 5.75
C GLY A 33 -2.40 15.79 6.81
N LEU A 34 -2.07 16.00 8.08
CA LEU A 34 -2.61 15.24 9.20
C LEU A 34 -3.60 16.04 10.05
N ALA A 35 -4.01 17.24 9.61
CA ALA A 35 -4.87 18.08 10.42
C ALA A 35 -6.24 17.42 10.67
N GLY A 36 -6.60 17.31 11.95
CA GLY A 36 -7.81 16.61 12.40
C GLY A 36 -7.64 15.09 12.57
N VAL A 37 -6.48 14.52 12.24
CA VAL A 37 -6.17 13.11 12.56
C VAL A 37 -5.89 12.98 14.06
N ASN A 38 -6.47 11.97 14.70
CA ASN A 38 -6.25 11.74 16.13
C ASN A 38 -4.80 11.26 16.36
N PRO A 39 -4.00 11.92 17.22
CA PRO A 39 -2.60 11.55 17.47
C PRO A 39 -2.38 10.10 17.93
N TYR A 40 -3.39 9.48 18.56
CA TYR A 40 -3.34 8.05 18.92
C TYR A 40 -3.09 7.15 17.71
N PHE A 41 -3.67 7.50 16.57
CA PHE A 41 -3.53 6.76 15.32
C PHE A 41 -2.15 6.92 14.69
N LEU A 42 -1.57 8.11 14.79
CA LEU A 42 -0.22 8.39 14.29
C LEU A 42 0.86 7.55 15.00
N ASN A 43 0.69 7.31 16.30
CA ASN A 43 1.61 6.46 17.07
C ASN A 43 1.53 4.97 16.68
N ARG A 44 0.40 4.52 16.11
CA ARG A 44 0.24 3.17 15.54
C ARG A 44 0.81 3.06 14.13
N LEU A 45 0.86 4.18 13.41
CA LEU A 45 1.39 4.29 12.07
C LEU A 45 2.91 4.22 12.02
N ALA A 46 3.56 4.89 12.98
CA ALA A 46 5.00 4.87 13.18
C ALA A 46 5.58 3.46 13.44
N THR A 47 4.73 2.47 13.76
CA THR A 47 5.16 1.11 14.11
C THR A 47 5.28 0.16 12.91
N VAL A 48 4.83 0.56 11.72
CA VAL A 48 5.09 -0.19 10.48
C VAL A 48 6.54 0.06 10.10
N THR A 49 7.39 -0.91 10.37
CA THR A 49 8.81 -0.79 10.11
C THR A 49 9.06 -0.93 8.60
N LEU A 50 9.89 -0.07 8.01
CA LEU A 50 10.25 -0.17 6.59
C LEU A 50 10.76 -1.57 6.22
N SER A 51 11.36 -2.29 7.18
CA SER A 51 11.80 -3.69 7.03
C SER A 51 10.70 -4.68 6.67
N GLU A 52 9.44 -4.33 6.92
CA GLU A 52 8.27 -5.14 6.59
C GLU A 52 7.75 -4.88 5.16
N LEU A 53 8.08 -3.71 4.60
CA LEU A 53 7.77 -3.29 3.23
C LEU A 53 9.00 -3.34 2.32
N SER A 54 10.17 -3.70 2.85
CA SER A 54 11.41 -3.56 2.14
C SER A 54 11.71 -4.78 1.28
N PHE A 55 11.93 -4.52 -0.01
CA PHE A 55 12.51 -5.47 -0.95
C PHE A 55 14.03 -5.57 -0.77
N ASP A 56 14.53 -5.50 0.47
CA ASP A 56 15.96 -5.40 0.77
C ASP A 56 16.77 -6.62 0.29
N GLY A 57 16.09 -7.74 0.06
CA GLY A 57 16.67 -8.93 -0.58
C GLY A 57 16.84 -8.84 -2.10
N ILE A 58 16.37 -7.78 -2.76
CA ILE A 58 16.45 -7.57 -4.21
C ILE A 58 17.38 -6.38 -4.47
N PRO A 59 18.53 -6.56 -5.17
CA PRO A 59 19.38 -5.45 -5.58
C PRO A 59 18.63 -4.44 -6.46
N TRP A 60 18.97 -3.14 -6.37
CA TRP A 60 18.22 -2.09 -7.08
C TRP A 60 18.22 -2.27 -8.60
N GLU A 61 19.32 -2.77 -9.14
CA GLU A 61 19.53 -3.12 -10.54
C GLU A 61 18.65 -4.29 -11.03
N GLU A 62 18.15 -5.12 -10.11
CA GLU A 62 17.27 -6.26 -10.38
C GLU A 62 15.80 -5.94 -10.05
N ARG A 63 15.51 -4.74 -9.53
CA ARG A 63 14.13 -4.32 -9.21
C ARG A 63 13.38 -3.90 -10.46
N GLN A 64 12.64 -4.86 -11.01
CA GLN A 64 11.63 -4.61 -12.04
C GLN A 64 10.24 -4.67 -11.43
N CYS A 65 9.46 -3.61 -11.59
CA CYS A 65 8.15 -3.48 -10.98
C CYS A 65 7.04 -3.54 -12.04
N ALA A 66 6.09 -4.46 -11.88
CA ALA A 66 4.81 -4.43 -12.60
C ALA A 66 3.76 -3.75 -11.74
N VAL A 67 3.11 -2.71 -12.28
CA VAL A 67 1.95 -2.07 -11.64
C VAL A 67 0.70 -2.49 -12.40
N VAL A 68 -0.19 -3.24 -11.74
CA VAL A 68 -1.37 -3.84 -12.36
C VAL A 68 -2.63 -3.17 -11.84
N GLY A 69 -3.30 -2.42 -12.72
CA GLY A 69 -4.62 -1.86 -12.45
C GLY A 69 -5.74 -2.89 -12.69
N ASN A 70 -6.99 -2.50 -12.38
CA ASN A 70 -8.16 -3.38 -12.44
C ASN A 70 -9.00 -3.18 -13.72
N ALA A 71 -8.37 -2.73 -14.81
CA ALA A 71 -9.08 -2.40 -16.04
C ALA A 71 -9.41 -3.65 -16.86
N GLY A 72 -10.61 -3.68 -17.44
CA GLY A 72 -11.09 -4.82 -18.24
C GLY A 72 -10.26 -5.14 -19.49
N ILE A 73 -9.39 -4.22 -19.92
CA ILE A 73 -8.45 -4.43 -21.04
C ILE A 73 -7.50 -5.62 -20.83
N LEU A 74 -7.28 -6.02 -19.57
CA LEU A 74 -6.44 -7.19 -19.26
C LEU A 74 -7.14 -8.52 -19.60
N THR A 75 -8.46 -8.53 -19.79
CA THR A 75 -9.22 -9.75 -20.12
C THR A 75 -8.75 -10.35 -21.45
N ASN A 76 -8.42 -11.65 -21.45
CA ASN A 76 -7.85 -12.39 -22.59
C ASN A 76 -6.49 -11.87 -23.09
N SER A 77 -5.81 -11.01 -22.34
CA SER A 77 -4.50 -10.46 -22.73
C SER A 77 -3.38 -11.50 -22.70
N SER A 78 -3.53 -12.59 -21.92
CA SER A 78 -2.48 -13.59 -21.68
C SER A 78 -1.17 -13.03 -21.11
N LEU A 79 -1.20 -11.85 -20.49
CA LEU A 79 -0.02 -11.17 -19.95
C LEU A 79 0.42 -11.71 -18.58
N GLY A 80 -0.30 -12.65 -17.98
CA GLY A 80 -0.08 -13.06 -16.59
C GLY A 80 1.33 -13.56 -16.29
N ALA A 81 1.93 -14.32 -17.21
CA ALA A 81 3.31 -14.80 -17.07
C ALA A 81 4.35 -13.67 -17.17
N GLU A 82 4.09 -12.66 -18.02
CA GLU A 82 4.95 -11.48 -18.15
C GLU A 82 4.87 -10.60 -16.89
N ILE A 83 3.67 -10.43 -16.34
CA ILE A 83 3.46 -9.72 -15.08
C ILE A 83 4.23 -10.43 -13.95
N ASP A 84 4.07 -11.75 -13.81
CA ASP A 84 4.68 -12.51 -12.72
C ASP A 84 6.21 -12.62 -12.83
N ALA A 85 6.79 -12.37 -14.01
CA ALA A 85 8.24 -12.33 -14.22
C ALA A 85 8.92 -11.12 -13.53
N HIS A 86 8.16 -10.09 -13.17
CA HIS A 86 8.70 -8.91 -12.49
C HIS A 86 9.08 -9.25 -11.04
N SER A 87 10.16 -8.64 -10.55
CA SER A 87 10.65 -8.87 -9.19
C SER A 87 9.64 -8.38 -8.14
N VAL A 88 8.91 -7.30 -8.43
CA VAL A 88 7.85 -6.72 -7.59
C VAL A 88 6.56 -6.56 -8.39
N VAL A 89 5.44 -7.04 -7.85
CA VAL A 89 4.11 -6.83 -8.47
C VAL A 89 3.22 -6.03 -7.52
N ILE A 90 2.81 -4.84 -7.96
CA ILE A 90 1.97 -3.90 -7.20
C ILE A 90 0.56 -3.92 -7.77
N ARG A 91 -0.44 -4.20 -6.93
CA ARG A 91 -1.86 -4.22 -7.28
C ARG A 91 -2.63 -3.17 -6.47
N MET A 92 -3.86 -2.89 -6.89
CA MET A 92 -4.71 -1.88 -6.25
C MET A 92 -6.11 -2.43 -5.97
N ASN A 93 -6.75 -1.96 -4.89
CA ASN A 93 -8.19 -2.07 -4.66
C ASN A 93 -8.80 -3.48 -4.88
N GLY A 94 -8.38 -4.48 -4.08
CA GLY A 94 -9.01 -5.81 -4.09
C GLY A 94 -8.95 -6.54 -5.44
N ALA A 95 -7.88 -6.33 -6.23
CA ALA A 95 -7.68 -6.94 -7.53
C ALA A 95 -7.83 -8.48 -7.47
N LEU A 96 -8.88 -9.01 -8.10
CA LEU A 96 -9.12 -10.44 -8.20
C LEU A 96 -8.11 -11.07 -9.16
N THR A 97 -7.26 -11.95 -8.65
CA THR A 97 -6.32 -12.75 -9.46
C THR A 97 -6.84 -14.17 -9.71
N LYS A 98 -7.56 -14.73 -8.73
CA LYS A 98 -8.06 -16.11 -8.78
C LYS A 98 -9.03 -16.31 -9.94
N GLY A 99 -8.71 -17.26 -10.84
CA GLY A 99 -9.48 -17.54 -12.05
C GLY A 99 -9.13 -16.62 -13.25
N PHE A 100 -8.23 -15.66 -13.06
CA PHE A 100 -7.76 -14.73 -14.08
C PHE A 100 -6.24 -14.77 -14.24
N GLU A 101 -5.55 -15.74 -13.63
CA GLU A 101 -4.08 -15.79 -13.52
C GLU A 101 -3.40 -15.77 -14.90
N ARG A 102 -4.04 -16.36 -15.93
CA ARG A 102 -3.55 -16.30 -17.31
C ARG A 102 -3.35 -14.87 -17.81
N ASP A 103 -4.25 -13.98 -17.41
CA ASP A 103 -4.32 -12.62 -17.91
C ASP A 103 -3.63 -11.63 -16.97
N VAL A 104 -3.80 -11.80 -15.66
CA VAL A 104 -3.34 -10.82 -14.66
C VAL A 104 -2.20 -11.33 -13.77
N GLY A 105 -1.80 -12.58 -13.89
CA GLY A 105 -0.78 -13.20 -13.04
C GLY A 105 -1.31 -13.59 -11.65
N GLY A 106 -0.53 -14.41 -10.93
CA GLY A 106 -0.82 -14.82 -9.56
C GLY A 106 0.02 -14.08 -8.50
N LYS A 107 1.17 -13.51 -8.88
CA LYS A 107 2.08 -12.85 -7.95
C LYS A 107 1.52 -11.51 -7.49
N THR A 108 1.66 -11.23 -6.19
CA THR A 108 1.34 -9.93 -5.58
C THR A 108 2.33 -9.67 -4.45
N SER A 109 3.11 -8.60 -4.58
CA SER A 109 4.08 -8.16 -3.57
C SER A 109 3.51 -7.05 -2.69
N LEU A 110 2.76 -6.12 -3.30
CA LEU A 110 2.15 -5.00 -2.59
C LEU A 110 0.73 -4.77 -3.09
N THR A 111 -0.20 -4.51 -2.18
CA THR A 111 -1.55 -4.04 -2.53
C THR A 111 -1.81 -2.66 -1.91
N LEU A 112 -2.15 -1.70 -2.77
CA LEU A 112 -2.59 -0.36 -2.36
C LEU A 112 -4.11 -0.35 -2.26
N PHE A 113 -4.68 0.07 -1.12
CA PHE A 113 -6.12 0.19 -1.01
C PHE A 113 -6.56 1.42 -0.21
N HIS A 114 -7.73 1.93 -0.59
CA HIS A 114 -8.48 2.88 0.24
C HIS A 114 -9.72 2.14 0.77
N PRO A 115 -9.96 2.07 2.09
CA PRO A 115 -11.00 1.26 2.71
C PRO A 115 -12.39 1.58 2.18
N ASP A 116 -12.67 2.83 1.82
CA ASP A 116 -13.97 3.22 1.26
C ASP A 116 -14.22 2.65 -0.15
N ILE A 117 -13.15 2.24 -0.86
CA ILE A 117 -13.21 1.77 -2.25
C ILE A 117 -13.03 0.23 -2.32
N SER A 118 -12.41 -0.38 -1.31
CA SER A 118 -12.11 -1.81 -1.28
C SER A 118 -13.04 -2.61 -0.37
N MET A 119 -14.19 -3.07 -0.87
CA MET A 119 -14.92 -4.21 -0.28
C MET A 119 -15.55 -5.06 -1.39
N PRO A 120 -15.59 -6.41 -1.25
CA PRO A 120 -15.75 -7.13 0.01
C PRO A 120 -14.58 -8.07 0.35
N ILE A 121 -13.83 -7.76 1.42
CA ILE A 121 -13.12 -8.80 2.17
C ILE A 121 -14.17 -9.45 3.08
N GLN A 122 -14.46 -10.72 2.85
CA GLN A 122 -15.48 -11.48 3.57
C GLN A 122 -15.19 -11.53 5.09
N HIS A 123 -16.22 -11.23 5.89
CA HIS A 123 -16.36 -11.47 7.33
C HIS A 123 -15.37 -10.79 8.30
N SER A 124 -15.68 -9.57 8.75
CA SER A 124 -16.08 -9.28 10.14
C SER A 124 -15.99 -7.77 10.50
N ALA A 125 -17.12 -7.25 10.98
CA ALA A 125 -17.31 -6.12 11.89
C ALA A 125 -16.38 -4.87 11.79
N ARG A 126 -16.90 -3.78 11.21
CA ARG A 126 -17.25 -2.50 11.91
C ARG A 126 -17.58 -1.38 10.89
N PRO A 127 -18.80 -0.81 10.92
CA PRO A 127 -19.20 0.27 10.03
C PRO A 127 -18.95 1.62 10.72
N PHE A 128 -17.71 2.09 10.80
CA PHE A 128 -17.46 3.48 11.22
C PHE A 128 -16.25 4.05 10.47
N LEU A 129 -16.58 4.74 9.38
CA LEU A 129 -16.04 6.04 8.93
C LEU A 129 -14.54 6.29 9.18
N PHE A 130 -13.67 5.96 8.23
CA PHE A 130 -12.26 6.38 8.29
C PHE A 130 -11.64 6.44 6.87
N TRP A 131 -11.37 7.65 6.38
CA TRP A 131 -10.57 7.96 5.19
C TRP A 131 -9.08 7.72 5.47
N TRP A 132 -8.52 6.60 5.02
CA TRP A 132 -7.11 6.23 5.23
C TRP A 132 -6.59 5.54 3.96
N VAL A 133 -5.34 5.71 3.58
CA VAL A 133 -4.71 4.84 2.59
C VAL A 133 -4.05 3.72 3.36
N CYS A 134 -4.66 2.53 3.32
CA CYS A 134 -4.05 1.36 3.92
C CYS A 134 -3.19 0.63 2.89
N LEU A 135 -1.92 0.46 3.22
CA LEU A 135 -0.98 -0.43 2.56
C LEU A 135 -1.18 -1.83 3.14
N TYR A 136 -1.52 -2.77 2.26
CA TYR A 136 -1.45 -4.20 2.58
C TYR A 136 -0.21 -4.77 1.89
N ALA A 137 0.79 -5.17 2.67
CA ALA A 137 1.87 -6.00 2.15
C ALA A 137 1.50 -7.46 2.40
N THR A 138 1.44 -8.24 1.32
CA THR A 138 1.35 -9.70 1.45
C THR A 138 2.78 -10.21 1.30
N LEU A 139 3.32 -10.80 2.37
CA LEU A 139 4.65 -11.40 2.33
C LEU A 139 4.57 -12.76 1.63
N ASP A 140 5.67 -13.20 1.01
CA ASP A 140 5.76 -14.46 0.26
C ASP A 140 5.41 -15.71 1.09
N ASP A 141 5.34 -15.60 2.42
CA ASP A 141 4.96 -16.66 3.36
C ASP A 141 3.47 -16.65 3.76
N GLY A 142 2.64 -15.82 3.11
CA GLY A 142 1.22 -15.70 3.40
C GLY A 142 0.88 -14.83 4.63
N ARG A 143 1.89 -14.22 5.28
CA ARG A 143 1.64 -13.22 6.32
C ARG A 143 1.20 -11.90 5.71
N SER A 144 0.42 -11.18 6.50
CA SER A 144 -0.34 -10.01 6.09
C SER A 144 0.02 -8.85 7.00
N LEU A 145 0.52 -7.76 6.43
CA LEU A 145 0.86 -6.55 7.17
C LEU A 145 -0.11 -5.44 6.77
N ASN A 146 -0.79 -4.91 7.78
CA ASN A 146 -1.73 -3.81 7.63
C ASN A 146 -1.09 -2.52 8.11
N ALA A 147 -0.81 -1.60 7.19
CA ALA A 147 -0.30 -0.27 7.49
C ALA A 147 -1.30 0.77 7.01
N CYS A 148 -2.14 1.30 7.89
CA CYS A 148 -3.13 2.32 7.53
C CYS A 148 -2.56 3.71 7.75
N VAL A 149 -2.35 4.50 6.68
CA VAL A 149 -1.91 5.92 6.66
C VAL A 149 -3.10 6.87 6.63
#